data_AF-A0A521B668-F1
#
_entry.id   AF-A0A521B668-F1
#
_cell.length_a   1.000
_cell.length_b   1.000
_cell.length_c   1.000
_cell.angle_alpha   90.00
_cell.angle_beta   90.00
_cell.angle_gamma   90.00
#
_symmetry.space_group_name_H-M   'P 1'
#
loop_
_entity.id
_entity.type
_entity.pdbx_description
1 polymer ?
#
loop_
_entity_poly.entity_id
_entity_poly.type
_entity_poly.pdbx_seq_one_letter_code
_entity_poly.pdbx_strand_id
1 'polypeptide(L)'
;MSDKKKNQVNASIISDAFAEKVENYFAENPKKKKVYVSSDGYLFEVKKFATNHGDTLEDKEIITAKNPLQIDVTIEEEEEEEDPTPPSGVAATQKITQ
;
A
#
# COMPACT_ATOMS: atom_id res chain seq x y z
N MET A 1 -0.08 15.18 -36.11
CA MET A 1 0.63 13.99 -35.57
C MET A 1 1.25 14.37 -34.25
N SER A 2 0.72 13.85 -33.14
CA SER A 2 1.39 13.58 -31.85
C SER A 2 0.35 13.65 -30.74
N ASP A 3 -0.49 12.63 -30.68
CA ASP A 3 -1.36 12.34 -29.55
C ASP A 3 -0.48 12.06 -28.33
N LYS A 4 -0.21 13.10 -27.55
CA LYS A 4 0.43 13.02 -26.24
C LYS A 4 -0.61 12.45 -25.28
N LYS A 5 -0.86 11.14 -25.41
CA LYS A 5 -1.71 10.34 -24.53
C LYS A 5 -1.03 10.34 -23.16
N LYS A 6 -1.39 11.33 -22.33
CA LYS A 6 -1.08 11.38 -20.90
C LYS A 6 -1.60 10.05 -20.34
N ASN A 7 -0.67 9.17 -20.01
CA ASN A 7 -0.92 7.88 -19.37
C ASN A 7 -1.36 8.16 -17.92
N GLN A 8 -2.59 8.62 -17.80
CA GLN A 8 -3.20 9.16 -16.60
C GLN A 8 -3.98 8.02 -15.95
N VAL A 9 -3.28 7.00 -15.44
CA VAL A 9 -3.99 5.88 -14.79
C VAL A 9 -3.32 5.32 -13.53
N ASN A 10 -2.07 5.68 -13.20
CA ASN A 10 -1.41 5.12 -12.01
C ASN A 10 -1.05 6.16 -10.93
N ALA A 11 -1.40 7.43 -11.12
CA ALA A 11 -1.12 8.51 -10.17
C ALA A 11 -2.21 8.67 -9.10
N SER A 12 -3.38 8.05 -9.26
CA SER A 12 -4.54 8.34 -8.39
C SER A 12 -4.43 7.77 -6.97
N ILE A 13 -3.48 6.86 -6.70
CA ILE A 13 -3.31 6.23 -5.37
C ILE A 13 -2.09 6.81 -4.63
N ILE A 14 -1.16 7.45 -5.33
CA ILE A 14 0.02 8.06 -4.71
C ILE A 14 -0.34 9.51 -4.42
N SER A 15 -0.38 9.88 -3.14
CA SER A 15 -0.54 11.28 -2.74
C SER A 15 0.43 12.15 -3.53
N ASP A 16 -0.04 13.26 -4.09
CA ASP A 16 0.72 14.17 -4.97
C ASP A 16 2.12 14.52 -4.39
N ALA A 17 2.21 14.57 -3.05
CA ALA A 17 3.43 14.76 -2.27
C ALA A 17 4.56 13.75 -2.52
N PHE A 18 4.24 12.52 -2.97
CA PHE A 18 5.22 11.45 -3.21
C PHE A 18 5.29 11.03 -4.68
N ALA A 19 4.39 11.55 -5.52
CA ALA A 19 4.34 11.23 -6.95
C ALA A 19 5.69 11.56 -7.64
N GLU A 20 6.23 12.77 -7.46
CA GLU A 20 7.50 13.17 -8.08
C GLU A 20 8.68 12.29 -7.64
N LYS A 21 8.73 11.89 -6.36
CA LYS A 21 9.80 11.01 -5.86
C LYS A 21 9.73 9.62 -6.47
N VAL A 22 8.52 9.07 -6.59
CA VAL A 22 8.27 7.77 -7.21
C VAL A 22 8.61 7.80 -8.70
N GLU A 23 8.21 8.86 -9.41
CA GLU A 23 8.52 9.05 -10.83
C GLU A 23 10.01 9.15 -11.07
N ASN A 24 10.73 9.97 -10.28
CA ASN A 24 12.18 10.07 -10.35
C ASN A 24 12.86 8.72 -10.06
N TYR A 25 12.40 8.01 -9.03
CA TYR A 25 12.94 6.70 -8.69
C TYR A 25 12.80 5.69 -9.85
N PHE A 26 11.64 5.63 -10.53
CA PHE A 26 11.47 4.75 -11.68
C PHE A 26 12.20 5.21 -12.93
N ALA A 27 12.42 6.52 -13.10
CA ALA A 27 13.26 7.06 -14.16
C ALA A 27 14.72 6.62 -14.00
N GLU A 28 15.23 6.61 -12.76
CA GLU A 28 16.57 6.11 -12.44
C GLU A 28 16.65 4.57 -12.44
N ASN A 29 15.55 3.90 -12.08
CA ASN A 29 15.48 2.44 -11.91
C ASN A 29 14.42 1.80 -12.84
N PRO A 30 14.58 1.86 -14.17
CA PRO A 30 13.55 1.39 -15.11
C PRO A 30 13.27 -0.12 -15.02
N LYS A 31 14.20 -0.90 -14.44
CA LYS A 31 14.06 -2.35 -14.23
C LYS A 31 13.17 -2.72 -13.04
N LYS A 32 12.80 -1.77 -12.18
CA LYS A 32 11.96 -2.04 -11.02
C LYS A 32 10.49 -2.02 -11.44
N LYS A 33 9.73 -3.02 -11.01
CA LYS A 33 8.30 -3.17 -11.36
C LYS A 33 7.38 -2.38 -10.44
N LYS A 34 7.75 -2.26 -9.18
CA LYS A 34 6.97 -1.60 -8.14
C LYS A 34 7.89 -1.09 -7.03
N VAL A 35 7.39 -0.12 -6.28
CA VAL A 35 8.01 0.45 -5.08
C VAL A 35 6.91 0.68 -4.05
N TYR A 36 7.26 0.59 -2.77
CA TYR A 36 6.38 0.79 -1.64
C TYR A 36 6.75 2.10 -0.96
N VAL A 37 5.78 2.94 -0.67
CA VAL A 37 5.99 4.25 -0.05
C VAL A 37 5.28 4.26 1.29
N SER A 38 6.01 4.61 2.34
CA SER A 38 5.43 4.81 3.68
C SER A 38 4.84 6.21 3.81
N SER A 39 3.91 6.44 4.74
CA SER A 39 3.32 7.76 5.02
C SER A 39 4.34 8.88 5.26
N ASP A 40 5.52 8.55 5.80
CA ASP A 40 6.64 9.49 6.01
C ASP A 40 7.39 9.87 4.70
N GLY A 41 7.06 9.24 3.58
CA GLY A 41 7.63 9.52 2.27
C GLY A 41 8.92 8.75 1.96
N TYR A 42 9.19 7.68 2.70
CA TYR A 42 10.28 6.73 2.42
C TYR A 42 9.87 5.71 1.35
N LEU A 43 10.76 5.47 0.38
CA LEU A 43 10.59 4.47 -0.67
C LEU A 43 11.33 3.17 -0.35
N PHE A 44 10.65 2.05 -0.51
CA PHE A 44 11.15 0.71 -0.26
C PHE A 44 10.88 -0.20 -1.45
N GLU A 45 11.85 -1.03 -1.81
CA GLU A 45 11.68 -2.00 -2.89
C GLU A 45 10.91 -3.26 -2.45
N VAL A 46 10.90 -3.51 -1.14
CA VAL A 46 10.36 -4.74 -0.53
C VAL A 46 9.23 -4.37 0.44
N LYS A 47 8.04 -4.97 0.25
CA LYS A 47 6.85 -4.73 1.11
C LYS A 47 7.18 -4.90 2.60
N LYS A 48 7.90 -5.97 2.96
CA LYS A 48 8.26 -6.28 4.35
C LYS A 48 9.00 -5.14 5.05
N PHE A 49 9.93 -4.46 4.37
CA PHE A 49 10.64 -3.33 4.96
C PHE A 49 9.76 -2.10 5.08
N ALA A 50 8.93 -1.85 4.06
CA ALA A 50 7.94 -0.78 4.10
C ALA A 50 6.98 -0.97 5.27
N THR A 51 6.36 -2.15 5.39
CA THR A 51 5.44 -2.49 6.48
C THR A 51 6.12 -2.42 7.85
N ASN A 52 7.34 -2.94 8.01
CA ASN A 52 8.05 -2.85 9.28
C ASN A 52 8.37 -1.40 9.68
N HIS A 53 8.61 -0.52 8.70
CA HIS A 53 8.83 0.90 8.95
C HIS A 53 7.49 1.61 9.26
N GLY A 54 6.47 1.37 8.45
CA GLY A 54 5.13 1.92 8.65
C GLY A 54 4.49 1.49 9.97
N ASP A 55 4.75 0.28 10.47
CA ASP A 55 4.20 -0.18 11.75
C ASP A 55 4.67 0.66 12.95
N THR A 56 5.80 1.37 12.78
CA THR A 56 6.32 2.33 13.77
C THR A 56 5.73 3.73 13.63
N LEU A 57 4.97 3.99 12.55
CA LEU A 57 4.26 5.25 12.30
C LEU A 57 2.83 5.16 12.84
N GLU A 58 2.23 6.31 13.10
CA GLU A 58 0.86 6.40 13.62
C GLU A 58 -0.18 5.95 12.58
N ASP A 59 0.03 6.32 11.32
CA ASP A 59 -0.92 6.02 10.24
C ASP A 59 -0.79 4.60 9.68
N LYS A 60 0.37 3.96 9.87
CA LYS A 60 0.70 2.61 9.37
C LYS A 60 0.41 2.39 7.88
N GLU A 61 0.29 3.46 7.10
CA GLU A 61 -0.14 3.39 5.72
C GLU A 61 1.05 3.13 4.80
N ILE A 62 0.90 2.13 3.92
CA ILE A 62 1.89 1.76 2.91
C ILE A 62 1.23 1.82 1.54
N ILE A 63 1.65 2.79 0.75
CA ILE A 63 1.18 2.99 -0.62
C ILE A 63 2.04 2.14 -1.56
N THR A 64 1.41 1.36 -2.44
CA THR A 64 2.14 0.60 -3.46
C THR A 64 2.08 1.32 -4.81
N ALA A 65 3.24 1.71 -5.32
CA ALA A 65 3.40 2.35 -6.61
C ALA A 65 3.91 1.34 -7.65
N LYS A 66 3.21 1.22 -8.78
CA LYS A 66 3.63 0.37 -9.91
C LYS A 66 4.35 1.21 -10.96
N ASN A 67 5.43 0.68 -11.53
CA ASN A 67 6.18 1.37 -12.56
C ASN A 67 5.35 1.47 -13.84
N PRO A 68 5.00 2.67 -14.33
CA PRO A 68 4.23 2.81 -15.57
C PRO A 68 4.99 2.30 -16.81
N LEU A 69 6.33 2.19 -16.73
CA LEU A 69 7.16 1.64 -17.80
C LEU A 69 7.11 0.10 -17.86
N GLN A 70 6.70 -0.56 -16.77
CA GLN A 70 6.52 -2.01 -16.73
C GLN A 70 5.04 -2.32 -16.58
N ILE A 71 4.42 -2.63 -17.71
CA ILE A 71 3.02 -3.03 -17.82
C ILE A 71 2.89 -4.46 -17.26
N ASP A 72 2.93 -4.60 -15.94
CA ASP A 72 2.69 -5.87 -15.26
C ASP A 72 1.19 -5.93 -14.96
N VAL A 73 0.45 -6.72 -15.76
CA VAL A 73 -0.96 -7.08 -15.55
C VAL A 73 -1.08 -7.69 -14.15
N THR A 74 -1.43 -6.86 -13.17
CA THR A 74 -1.59 -7.29 -11.78
C THR A 74 -3.07 -7.19 -11.44
N ILE A 75 -3.73 -8.35 -11.42
CA ILE A 75 -5.08 -8.56 -10.91
C ILE A 75 -5.06 -8.12 -9.45
N GLU A 76 -5.90 -7.16 -9.11
CA GLU A 76 -6.03 -6.60 -7.77
C GLU A 76 -6.87 -7.58 -6.95
N GLU A 77 -6.20 -8.45 -6.19
CA GLU A 77 -6.84 -9.09 -5.04
C GLU A 77 -6.97 -8.00 -3.97
N GLU A 78 -8.15 -7.39 -3.92
CA GLU A 78 -8.64 -6.60 -2.80
C GLU A 78 -8.52 -7.49 -1.55
N GLU A 79 -7.55 -7.19 -0.67
CA GLU A 79 -7.59 -7.66 0.72
C GLU A 79 -8.77 -6.93 1.38
N GLU A 80 -9.90 -7.62 1.36
CA GLU A 80 -11.14 -7.31 2.07
C GLU A 80 -10.83 -6.96 3.52
N GLU A 81 -11.42 -5.86 4.00
CA GLU A 81 -11.32 -5.42 5.39
C GLU A 81 -11.66 -6.57 6.34
N GLU A 82 -10.70 -7.00 7.15
CA GLU A 82 -11.01 -7.79 8.33
C GLU A 82 -11.65 -6.84 9.36
N ASP A 83 -12.98 -6.72 9.22
CA ASP A 83 -13.91 -6.23 10.22
C ASP A 83 -13.45 -6.77 11.60
N PRO A 84 -13.02 -5.90 12.54
CA PRO A 84 -12.74 -6.34 13.88
C PRO A 84 -14.09 -6.60 14.54
N THR A 85 -14.69 -7.77 14.26
CA THR A 85 -15.84 -8.23 15.02
C THR A 85 -15.41 -8.29 16.49
N PRO A 86 -15.93 -7.42 17.39
CA PRO A 86 -15.80 -7.69 18.80
C PRO A 86 -16.60 -8.99 19.04
N PRO A 87 -16.09 -9.98 19.79
CA PRO A 87 -16.90 -11.12 20.18
C PRO A 87 -18.04 -10.62 21.09
N SER A 88 -19.17 -10.31 20.47
CA SER A 88 -20.42 -9.97 21.15
C SER A 88 -21.01 -11.25 21.72
N GLY A 89 -20.64 -11.52 22.98
CA GLY A 89 -21.44 -12.06 24.07
C GLY A 89 -22.30 -13.32 23.88
N VAL A 90 -22.02 -14.35 24.70
CA VAL A 90 -23.01 -15.14 25.47
C VAL A 90 -22.27 -15.87 26.61
N ALA A 91 -22.36 -15.41 27.86
CA ALA A 91 -23.34 -15.83 28.89
C ALA A 91 -23.01 -17.16 29.59
N ALA A 92 -22.66 -17.10 30.88
CA ALA A 92 -23.40 -17.72 31.99
C ALA A 92 -22.47 -18.04 33.20
N THR A 93 -22.82 -17.42 34.32
CA THR A 93 -22.44 -17.83 35.68
C THR A 93 -22.81 -19.30 35.90
N GLN A 94 -21.91 -20.11 36.45
CA GLN A 94 -22.30 -21.22 37.34
C GLN A 94 -21.29 -21.33 38.48
N LYS A 95 -21.79 -21.04 39.67
CA LYS A 95 -21.14 -21.30 40.95
C LYS A 95 -20.94 -22.81 41.09
N ILE A 96 -19.73 -23.25 41.42
CA ILE A 96 -19.51 -24.57 42.00
C ILE A 96 -19.07 -24.33 43.44
N THR A 97 -20.02 -24.55 44.34
CA THR A 97 -19.81 -24.76 45.78
C THR A 97 -18.96 -26.02 45.99
N GLN A 98 -18.01 -25.95 46.92
CA GLN A 98 -17.56 -27.10 47.72
C GLN A 98 -17.94 -26.85 49.17
#